data_AF-A0A7C9DUH2-F1
#
_entry.id   AF-A0A7C9DUH2-F1
#
_cell.length_a   1.000
_cell.length_b   1.000
_cell.length_c   1.000
_cell.angle_alpha   90.00
_cell.angle_beta   90.00
_cell.angle_gamma   90.00
#
_symmetry.space_group_name_H-M   'P 1'
#
loop_
_entity.id
_entity.type
_entity.pdbx_description
1 polymer ?
#
loop_
_entity_poly.entity_id
_entity_poly.type
_entity_poly.pdbx_seq_one_letter_code
_entity_poly.pdbx_strand_id
1 'polypeptide(L)'
;STLLALRFLHQISMTNSLLALFALYFLLLFALRRSEEPQIVTVDVQAANNLIRSGHRYLDVRTEEEFKKGHVDVENCFNVPYMFFTPEGRVKNPNFVEQVSGVCGRDEHIVVGCQSGVRSVYATTDLLNA
;
A
#
# COMPACT_ATOMS: atom_id res chain seq x y z
N SER A 1 -35.53 -48.37 -10.51
CA SER A 1 -35.14 -48.09 -9.11
C SER A 1 -33.62 -48.09 -8.92
N THR A 2 -32.88 -49.09 -9.40
CA THR A 2 -31.40 -49.16 -9.33
C THR A 2 -30.67 -48.24 -10.34
N LEU A 3 -31.16 -48.13 -11.58
CA LEU A 3 -30.55 -47.27 -12.61
C LEU A 3 -30.54 -45.77 -12.23
N LEU A 4 -31.55 -45.32 -11.49
CA LEU A 4 -31.66 -43.94 -11.02
C LEU A 4 -30.66 -43.64 -9.91
N ALA A 5 -30.43 -44.59 -8.99
CA ALA A 5 -29.44 -44.47 -7.92
C ALA A 5 -28.00 -44.44 -8.47
N LEU A 6 -27.69 -45.23 -9.50
CA LEU A 6 -26.39 -45.18 -10.19
C LEU A 6 -26.15 -43.85 -10.90
N ARG A 7 -27.17 -43.30 -11.58
CA ARG A 7 -27.07 -41.95 -12.20
C ARG A 7 -26.90 -40.85 -11.16
N PHE A 8 -27.59 -40.95 -10.02
CA PHE A 8 -27.48 -39.99 -8.93
C PHE A 8 -26.09 -40.05 -8.26
N LEU A 9 -25.56 -41.24 -7.99
CA LEU A 9 -24.20 -41.43 -7.47
C LEU A 9 -23.12 -40.95 -8.46
N HIS A 10 -23.29 -41.22 -9.76
CA HIS A 10 -22.38 -40.71 -10.80
C HIS A 10 -22.44 -39.18 -10.89
N GLN A 11 -23.62 -38.58 -10.77
CA GLN A 11 -23.79 -37.14 -10.77
C GLN A 11 -23.17 -36.48 -9.53
N ILE A 12 -23.33 -37.06 -8.34
CA ILE A 12 -22.66 -36.63 -7.09
C ILE A 12 -21.13 -36.77 -7.20
N SER A 13 -20.63 -37.87 -7.76
CA SER A 13 -19.19 -38.08 -7.98
C SER A 13 -18.61 -37.06 -8.96
N MET A 14 -19.34 -36.74 -10.03
CA MET A 14 -18.93 -35.73 -11.02
C MET A 14 -18.92 -34.32 -10.42
N THR A 15 -19.92 -33.96 -9.61
CA THR A 15 -19.95 -32.66 -8.93
C THR A 15 -18.83 -32.52 -7.90
N ASN A 16 -18.52 -33.57 -7.13
CA ASN A 16 -17.40 -33.56 -6.19
C ASN A 16 -16.05 -33.44 -6.90
N SER A 17 -15.90 -34.07 -8.07
CA SER A 17 -14.69 -33.95 -8.90
C SER A 17 -14.52 -32.54 -9.46
N LEU A 18 -15.60 -31.90 -9.94
CA LEU A 18 -15.59 -30.51 -10.39
C LEU A 18 -15.27 -29.53 -9.25
N LEU A 19 -15.87 -29.71 -8.07
CA LEU A 19 -15.57 -28.89 -6.89
C LEU A 19 -14.11 -29.05 -6.45
N ALA A 20 -13.55 -30.27 -6.51
CA ALA A 20 -12.14 -30.50 -6.22
C ALA A 20 -11.22 -29.80 -7.24
N LEU A 21 -11.59 -29.77 -8.52
CA LEU A 21 -10.86 -29.04 -9.56
C LEU A 21 -10.91 -27.52 -9.33
N PHE A 22 -12.07 -26.97 -8.96
CA PHE A 22 -12.20 -25.55 -8.60
C PHE A 22 -11.37 -25.22 -7.35
N ALA A 23 -11.44 -26.04 -6.30
CA ALA A 23 -10.65 -25.86 -5.09
C ALA A 23 -9.14 -25.94 -5.39
N LEU A 24 -8.70 -26.89 -6.21
CA LEU A 24 -7.31 -27.01 -6.64
C LEU A 24 -6.89 -25.81 -7.51
N TYR A 25 -7.77 -25.31 -8.38
CA TYR A 25 -7.51 -24.11 -9.16
C TYR A 25 -7.37 -22.86 -8.28
N PHE A 26 -8.25 -22.65 -7.30
CA PHE A 26 -8.13 -21.56 -6.34
C PHE A 26 -6.89 -21.70 -5.44
N LEU A 27 -6.55 -22.93 -5.03
CA LEU A 27 -5.31 -23.22 -4.29
C LEU A 27 -4.08 -22.90 -5.16
N LEU A 28 -4.11 -23.26 -6.44
CA LEU A 28 -3.06 -22.95 -7.40
C LEU A 28 -2.95 -21.45 -7.64
N LEU A 29 -4.07 -20.73 -7.78
CA LEU A 29 -4.09 -19.26 -7.89
C LEU A 29 -3.52 -18.59 -6.63
N PHE A 30 -3.86 -19.10 -5.45
CA PHE A 30 -3.31 -18.59 -4.19
C PHE A 30 -1.80 -18.89 -4.07
N ALA A 31 -1.37 -20.10 -4.45
CA ALA A 31 0.05 -20.49 -4.45
C ALA A 31 0.89 -19.75 -5.51
N LEU A 32 0.27 -19.38 -6.64
CA LEU A 32 0.87 -18.57 -7.69
C LEU A 32 0.83 -17.06 -7.38
N ARG A 33 0.20 -16.66 -6.26
CA ARG A 33 0.18 -15.26 -5.83
C ARG A 33 1.59 -14.88 -5.38
N ARG A 34 2.32 -14.21 -6.27
CA ARG A 34 3.64 -13.68 -5.98
C ARG A 34 3.48 -12.56 -4.93
N SER A 35 4.19 -12.67 -3.82
CA SER A 35 4.38 -11.51 -2.94
C SER A 35 5.27 -10.55 -3.71
N GLU A 36 4.72 -9.41 -4.14
CA GLU A 36 5.55 -8.33 -4.67
C GLU A 36 6.29 -7.72 -3.48
N GLU A 37 7.62 -7.82 -3.49
CA GLU A 37 8.44 -7.10 -2.52
C GLU A 37 8.26 -5.60 -2.76
N PRO A 38 7.88 -4.82 -1.73
CA PRO A 38 7.69 -3.40 -1.92
C PRO A 38 9.03 -2.75 -2.28
N GLN A 39 9.10 -2.16 -3.46
CA GLN A 39 10.27 -1.43 -3.95
C GLN A 39 10.04 0.07 -3.83
N ILE A 40 11.09 0.81 -3.46
CA ILE A 40 11.06 2.27 -3.47
C ILE A 40 11.15 2.73 -4.92
N VAL A 41 10.03 3.18 -5.47
CA VAL A 41 9.96 3.79 -6.81
C VAL A 41 9.95 5.30 -6.66
N THR A 42 10.96 5.96 -7.20
CA THR A 42 10.96 7.43 -7.34
C THR A 42 10.32 7.82 -8.67
N VAL A 43 9.48 8.85 -8.64
CA VAL A 43 8.75 9.34 -9.81
C VAL A 43 8.99 10.83 -9.99
N ASP A 44 8.91 11.31 -11.24
CA ASP A 44 8.95 12.74 -11.52
C ASP A 44 7.65 13.45 -11.11
N VAL A 45 7.65 14.79 -11.22
CA VAL A 45 6.54 15.64 -10.79
C VAL A 45 5.25 15.36 -11.59
N GLN A 46 5.35 15.04 -12.89
CA GLN A 46 4.17 14.75 -13.71
C GLN A 46 3.55 13.42 -13.32
N ALA A 47 4.38 12.39 -13.15
CA ALA A 47 3.95 11.08 -12.67
C ALA A 47 3.34 11.17 -11.27
N ALA A 48 3.96 11.90 -10.35
CA ALA A 48 3.40 12.15 -9.01
C ALA A 48 2.03 12.83 -9.07
N ASN A 49 1.88 13.89 -9.88
CA ASN A 49 0.62 14.58 -10.06
C ASN A 49 -0.47 13.66 -10.63
N ASN A 50 -0.13 12.80 -11.60
CA ASN A 50 -1.09 11.84 -12.16
C ASN A 50 -1.56 10.82 -11.10
N LEU A 51 -0.65 10.31 -10.27
CA LEU A 51 -0.99 9.39 -9.17
C LEU A 51 -1.91 10.04 -8.14
N ILE A 52 -1.61 11.27 -7.74
CA ILE A 52 -2.44 12.02 -6.80
C ILE A 52 -3.85 12.21 -7.38
N ARG A 53 -3.95 12.59 -8.67
CA ARG A 53 -5.24 12.75 -9.36
C ARG A 53 -5.99 11.44 -9.59
N SER A 54 -5.31 10.29 -9.60
CA SER A 54 -5.94 8.97 -9.64
C SER A 54 -6.36 8.46 -8.25
N GLY A 55 -6.25 9.30 -7.21
CA GLY A 55 -6.74 9.00 -5.86
C GLY A 55 -5.66 8.54 -4.88
N HIS A 56 -4.38 8.55 -5.28
CA HIS A 56 -3.30 8.29 -4.33
C HIS A 56 -3.22 9.44 -3.32
N ARG A 57 -2.93 9.10 -2.08
CA ARG A 57 -2.76 10.11 -1.04
C ARG A 57 -1.37 10.72 -1.12
N TYR A 58 -1.24 11.96 -0.69
CA TYR A 58 0.04 12.65 -0.66
C TYR A 58 0.50 12.83 0.79
N LEU A 59 1.61 12.19 1.13
CA LEU A 59 2.29 12.36 2.41
C LEU A 59 3.43 13.37 2.24
N ASP A 60 3.26 14.55 2.83
CA ASP A 60 4.33 15.53 2.94
C ASP A 60 5.15 15.26 4.21
N VAL A 61 6.43 14.91 4.07
CA VAL A 61 7.31 14.57 5.20
C VAL A 61 8.16 15.74 5.70
N ARG A 62 7.89 16.95 5.20
CA ARG A 62 8.55 18.18 5.67
C ARG A 62 8.09 18.56 7.07
N THR A 63 8.77 19.53 7.69
CA THR A 63 8.32 20.05 8.98
C THR A 63 6.96 20.74 8.84
N GLU A 64 6.22 20.86 9.95
CA GLU A 64 4.94 21.54 9.95
C GLU A 64 5.04 22.99 9.47
N GLU A 65 6.14 23.67 9.79
CA GLU A 65 6.39 25.06 9.39
C GLU A 65 6.59 25.17 7.88
N GLU A 66 7.29 24.21 7.27
CA GLU A 66 7.44 24.14 5.81
C GLU A 66 6.09 23.89 5.13
N PHE A 67 5.26 23.02 5.71
CA PHE A 67 3.93 22.68 5.19
C PHE A 67 2.94 23.85 5.29
N LYS A 68 2.93 24.56 6.44
CA LYS A 68 2.08 25.75 6.68
C LYS A 68 2.42 26.92 5.78
N LYS A 69 3.67 27.04 5.32
CA LYS A 69 4.09 28.07 4.33
C LYS A 69 3.55 27.80 2.93
N GLY A 70 3.19 26.56 2.63
CA GLY A 70 2.67 26.14 1.34
C GLY A 70 2.83 24.65 1.14
N HIS A 71 1.80 24.02 0.56
CA HIS A 71 1.76 22.60 0.27
C HIS A 71 0.92 22.35 -0.98
N VAL A 72 0.94 21.10 -1.43
CA VAL A 72 0.10 20.65 -2.55
C VAL A 72 -1.36 20.72 -2.11
N ASP A 73 -2.15 21.54 -2.79
CA ASP A 73 -3.57 21.75 -2.51
C ASP A 73 -4.42 20.64 -3.14
N VAL A 74 -4.48 19.49 -2.49
CA VAL A 74 -5.28 18.32 -2.87
C VAL A 74 -5.96 17.71 -1.65
N GLU A 75 -7.17 17.18 -1.84
CA GLU A 75 -8.03 16.68 -0.74
C GLU A 75 -7.36 15.59 0.11
N ASN A 76 -6.52 14.75 -0.50
CA ASN A 76 -5.85 13.63 0.17
C ASN A 76 -4.40 13.95 0.61
N CYS A 77 -4.10 15.21 0.88
CA CYS A 77 -2.79 15.67 1.36
C CYS A 77 -2.74 15.68 2.89
N PHE A 78 -1.69 15.10 3.48
CA PHE A 78 -1.45 15.18 4.93
C PHE A 78 0.03 15.32 5.23
N ASN A 79 0.34 15.91 6.39
CA ASN A 79 1.71 16.16 6.83
C ASN A 79 2.05 15.32 8.06
N VAL A 80 3.11 14.54 7.96
CA VAL A 80 3.74 13.88 9.10
C VAL A 80 5.25 14.14 8.99
N PRO A 81 5.82 15.03 9.81
CA PRO A 81 7.24 15.35 9.72
C PRO A 81 8.12 14.12 9.96
N TYR A 82 9.02 13.83 9.01
CA TYR A 82 10.01 12.76 9.20
C TYR A 82 11.15 13.19 10.14
N MET A 83 11.44 14.49 10.16
CA MET A 83 12.45 15.08 11.03
C MET A 83 11.94 16.41 11.60
N PHE A 84 12.38 16.71 12.82
CA PHE A 84 12.19 18.00 13.46
C PHE A 84 13.47 18.83 13.39
N PHE A 85 13.32 20.15 13.31
CA PHE A 85 14.43 21.08 13.43
C PHE A 85 14.47 21.60 14.87
N THR A 86 15.56 21.29 15.56
CA THR A 86 15.83 21.70 16.94
C THR A 86 17.04 22.63 16.97
N PRO A 87 17.26 23.41 18.03
CA PRO A 87 18.50 24.20 18.19
C PRO A 87 19.78 23.34 18.08
N GLU A 88 19.70 22.08 18.49
CA GLU A 88 20.80 21.10 18.46
C GLU A 88 20.98 20.44 17.08
N GLY A 89 20.08 20.69 16.13
CA GLY A 89 20.12 20.18 14.77
C GLY A 89 18.88 19.42 14.36
N ARG A 90 19.04 18.48 13.42
CA ARG A 90 17.93 17.68 12.88
C ARG A 90 17.75 16.41 13.72
N VAL A 91 16.55 16.21 14.24
CA VAL A 91 16.19 15.04 15.04
C VAL A 91 15.13 14.24 14.29
N LYS A 92 15.34 12.92 14.12
CA LYS A 92 14.36 12.03 13.48
C LYS A 92 13.13 11.91 14.38
N ASN A 93 11.94 11.92 13.77
CA ASN A 93 10.70 11.69 14.49
C ASN A 93 10.58 10.20 14.88
N PRO A 94 10.65 9.83 16.17
CA PRO A 94 10.60 8.42 16.58
C PRO A 94 9.22 7.78 16.34
N ASN A 95 8.17 8.60 16.27
CA ASN A 95 6.79 8.13 16.13
C ASN A 95 6.30 8.20 14.68
N PHE A 96 7.20 8.43 13.72
CA PHE A 96 6.85 8.68 12.31
C PHE A 96 5.95 7.57 11.71
N VAL A 97 6.37 6.31 11.84
CA VAL A 97 5.63 5.15 11.29
C VAL A 97 4.26 5.00 11.95
N GLU A 98 4.19 5.17 13.27
CA GLU A 98 2.93 5.09 14.04
C GLU A 98 1.97 6.20 13.59
N GLN A 99 2.44 7.43 13.46
CA GLN A 99 1.65 8.57 13.02
C GLN A 99 1.13 8.39 11.58
N VAL A 100 1.97 7.91 10.66
CA VAL A 100 1.54 7.60 9.29
C VAL A 100 0.49 6.48 9.29
N SER A 101 0.69 5.42 10.08
CA SER A 101 -0.26 4.31 10.18
C SER A 101 -1.60 4.72 10.80
N GLY A 102 -1.61 5.74 11.65
CA GLY A 102 -2.83 6.29 12.24
C GLY A 102 -3.69 7.08 11.26
N VAL A 103 -3.10 7.60 10.17
CA VAL A 103 -3.82 8.37 9.16
C VAL A 103 -3.98 7.63 7.84
N CYS A 104 -3.12 6.66 7.55
CA CYS A 104 -3.08 5.91 6.29
C CYS A 104 -3.07 4.40 6.57
N GLY A 105 -4.07 3.69 6.02
CA GLY A 105 -4.15 2.25 6.06
C GLY A 105 -3.07 1.57 5.22
N ARG A 106 -2.79 0.30 5.52
CA ARG A 106 -1.75 -0.50 4.84
C ARG A 106 -2.04 -0.79 3.37
N ASP A 107 -3.32 -0.84 2.98
CA ASP A 107 -3.74 -1.12 1.61
C ASP A 107 -3.88 0.17 0.77
N GLU A 108 -3.69 1.34 1.37
CA GLU A 108 -3.81 2.63 0.69
C GLU A 108 -2.50 2.99 -0.03
N HIS A 109 -2.62 3.49 -1.26
CA HIS A 109 -1.46 3.94 -2.02
C HIS A 109 -1.10 5.38 -1.70
N ILE A 110 0.17 5.61 -1.35
CA ILE A 110 0.69 6.93 -0.99
C ILE A 110 1.83 7.35 -1.91
N VAL A 111 1.88 8.65 -2.20
CA VAL A 111 3.01 9.35 -2.79
C VAL A 111 3.69 10.14 -1.68
N VAL A 112 4.96 9.84 -1.40
CA VAL A 112 5.72 10.49 -0.32
C VAL A 112 6.57 11.62 -0.91
N GLY A 113 6.35 12.83 -0.45
CA GLY A 113 7.00 14.04 -0.96
C GLY A 113 7.81 14.78 0.09
N CYS A 114 8.91 15.39 -0.33
CA CYS A 114 9.63 16.39 0.44
C CYS A 114 10.23 17.45 -0.50
N GLN A 115 10.99 18.41 0.04
CA GLN A 115 11.54 19.51 -0.75
C GLN A 115 12.53 19.06 -1.85
N SER A 116 13.43 18.10 -1.55
CA SER A 116 14.53 17.71 -2.44
C SER A 116 14.55 16.23 -2.84
N GLY A 117 13.59 15.43 -2.36
CA GLY A 117 13.52 13.98 -2.56
C GLY A 117 14.28 13.13 -1.53
N VAL A 118 15.31 13.65 -0.86
CA VAL A 118 16.15 12.84 0.05
C VAL A 118 15.39 12.37 1.29
N ARG A 119 14.63 13.27 1.95
CA ARG A 119 13.84 12.91 3.15
C ARG A 119 12.75 11.90 2.83
N SER A 120 12.08 12.04 1.69
CA SER A 120 11.02 11.14 1.26
C SER A 120 11.55 9.75 0.96
N VAL A 121 12.75 9.59 0.40
CA VAL A 121 13.36 8.26 0.23
C VAL A 121 13.56 7.56 1.57
N TYR A 122 14.17 8.23 2.56
CA TYR A 122 14.37 7.62 3.88
C TYR A 122 13.05 7.31 4.60
N ALA A 123 12.09 8.22 4.52
CA ALA A 123 10.75 8.00 5.06
C ALA A 123 10.10 6.76 4.43
N THR A 124 10.16 6.62 3.10
CA THR A 124 9.64 5.43 2.42
C THR A 124 10.38 4.16 2.84
N THR A 125 11.71 4.19 2.98
CA THR A 125 12.47 3.04 3.50
C THR A 125 11.96 2.58 4.86
N ASP A 126 11.73 3.51 5.79
CA ASP A 126 11.21 3.15 7.11
C ASP A 126 9.79 2.61 7.06
N LEU A 127 8.92 3.17 6.20
CA LEU A 127 7.54 2.68 6.03
C LEU A 127 7.50 1.26 5.45
N LEU A 128 8.42 0.93 4.54
CA LEU A 128 8.49 -0.42 3.97
C LEU A 128 9.09 -1.46 4.92
N ASN A 129 9.86 -1.01 5.91
CA ASN A 129 10.49 -1.88 6.92
C ASN A 129 9.62 -2.05 8.19
N ALA A 130 8.44 -1.43 8.24
CA ALA A 130 7.53 -1.44 9.39
C ALA A 130 6.52 -2.59 9.34
#